data_AF-A0A519SRJ1-F1
#
_entry.id   AF-A0A519SRJ1-F1
#
_cell.length_a   1.000
_cell.length_b   1.000
_cell.length_c   1.000
_cell.angle_alpha   90.00
_cell.angle_beta   90.00
_cell.angle_gamma   90.00
#
_symmetry.space_group_name_H-M   'P 1'
#
loop_
_entity.id
_entity.type
_entity.pdbx_description
1 polymer ?
#
loop_
_entity_poly.entity_id
_entity_poly.type
_entity_poly.pdbx_seq_one_letter_code
_entity_poly.pdbx_strand_id
1 'polypeptide(L)'
;MRSLFISIQSEFYKSRKTLAFWAAILLPVIICGLIALGFYANSDDVLKQKWPPVMLWIRLASASMGVMGMLILPFYVIFMAFSVNNIEHKNDTWKTLFAQPLNKFSIYAAKYLYGVILIAISLILFPLLTYLSGFLLDLLVTGFKFGEVSPAAMLRAFYIKLFFASIGIYSIQFMLSLLWSDFLKPMGVGFVGTI
;
A
#
# COMPACT_ATOMS: atom_id res chain seq x y z
N MET A 1 -18.30 -2.69 -21.31
CA MET A 1 -18.13 -3.22 -19.93
C MET A 1 -17.40 -4.56 -19.90
N ARG A 2 -17.79 -5.56 -20.71
CA ARG A 2 -17.13 -6.88 -20.76
C ARG A 2 -15.62 -6.81 -21.06
N SER A 3 -15.18 -5.92 -21.97
CA SER A 3 -13.77 -5.73 -22.33
C SER A 3 -12.91 -5.32 -21.13
N LEU A 4 -13.36 -4.32 -20.35
CA LEU A 4 -12.66 -3.83 -19.16
C LEU A 4 -12.48 -4.94 -18.12
N PHE A 5 -13.53 -5.71 -17.86
CA PHE A 5 -13.50 -6.80 -16.88
C PHE A 5 -12.48 -7.88 -17.28
N ILE A 6 -12.50 -8.32 -18.54
CA ILE A 6 -11.54 -9.29 -19.07
C ILE A 6 -10.11 -8.74 -18.97
N SER A 7 -9.90 -7.47 -19.31
CA SER A 7 -8.60 -6.82 -19.18
C SER A 7 -8.12 -6.79 -17.73
N ILE A 8 -8.96 -6.43 -16.76
CA ILE A 8 -8.60 -6.45 -15.32
C ILE A 8 -8.23 -7.85 -14.85
N GLN A 9 -9.02 -8.87 -15.24
CA GLN A 9 -8.69 -10.26 -14.91
C GLN A 9 -7.33 -10.66 -15.48
N SER A 10 -7.03 -10.26 -16.72
CA SER A 10 -5.74 -10.53 -17.35
C SER A 10 -4.58 -9.89 -16.56
N GLU A 11 -4.75 -8.66 -16.06
CA GLU A 11 -3.74 -7.99 -15.25
C GLU A 11 -3.48 -8.74 -13.94
N PHE A 12 -4.53 -9.21 -13.27
CA PHE A 12 -4.39 -10.05 -12.07
C PHE A 12 -3.62 -11.35 -12.37
N TYR A 13 -3.96 -12.05 -13.45
CA TYR A 13 -3.28 -13.30 -13.81
C TYR A 13 -1.81 -13.11 -14.18
N LYS A 14 -1.45 -12.00 -14.82
CA LYS A 14 -0.05 -11.65 -15.14
C LYS A 14 0.76 -11.31 -13.90
N SER A 15 0.14 -10.64 -12.94
CA SER A 15 0.86 -10.00 -11.82
C SER A 15 0.77 -10.73 -10.49
N ARG A 16 -0.12 -11.73 -10.31
CA ARG A 16 -0.22 -12.54 -9.07
C ARG A 16 1.08 -13.18 -8.58
N LYS A 17 2.08 -13.33 -9.46
CA LYS A 17 3.41 -13.86 -9.14
C LYS A 17 4.51 -12.80 -9.19
N THR A 18 4.16 -11.53 -9.34
CA THR A 18 5.13 -10.43 -9.41
C THR A 18 5.37 -9.80 -8.05
N LEU A 19 6.50 -9.13 -7.93
CA LEU A 19 6.84 -8.37 -6.72
C LEU A 19 5.80 -7.29 -6.41
N ALA A 20 5.12 -6.71 -7.40
CA ALA A 20 4.07 -5.71 -7.15
C ALA A 20 2.91 -6.26 -6.33
N PHE A 21 2.38 -7.44 -6.73
CA PHE A 21 1.29 -8.08 -6.00
C PHE A 21 1.71 -8.44 -4.57
N TRP A 22 2.90 -9.04 -4.42
CA TRP A 22 3.41 -9.41 -3.10
C TRP A 22 3.79 -8.20 -2.25
N ALA A 23 4.33 -7.12 -2.82
CA ALA A 23 4.64 -5.88 -2.11
C ALA A 23 3.39 -5.25 -1.48
N ALA A 24 2.24 -5.33 -2.16
CA ALA A 24 0.98 -4.83 -1.62
C ALA A 24 0.56 -5.51 -0.31
N ILE A 25 1.01 -6.75 -0.07
CA ILE A 25 0.66 -7.55 1.12
C ILE A 25 1.82 -7.59 2.11
N LEU A 26 3.04 -7.87 1.64
CA LEU A 26 4.21 -8.04 2.49
C LEU A 26 4.62 -6.72 3.15
N LEU A 27 4.50 -5.58 2.46
CA LEU A 27 4.86 -4.29 3.03
C LEU A 27 4.07 -3.96 4.31
N PRO A 28 2.73 -3.99 4.33
CA PRO A 28 1.97 -3.75 5.56
C PRO A 28 2.20 -4.85 6.60
N VAL A 29 2.33 -6.12 6.21
CA VAL A 29 2.59 -7.23 7.14
C VAL A 29 3.92 -7.06 7.87
N ILE A 30 5.00 -6.75 7.14
CA ILE A 30 6.33 -6.57 7.71
C ILE A 30 6.36 -5.34 8.61
N ILE A 31 5.85 -4.20 8.15
CA ILE A 31 5.90 -2.95 8.92
C ILE A 31 5.06 -3.06 10.20
N CYS A 32 3.80 -3.48 10.10
CA CYS A 32 2.94 -3.64 11.27
C CYS A 32 3.45 -4.73 12.22
N GLY A 33 4.01 -5.82 11.67
CA GLY A 33 4.60 -6.90 12.45
C GLY A 33 5.83 -6.45 13.25
N LEU A 34 6.77 -5.74 12.60
CA LEU A 34 7.96 -5.21 13.27
C LEU A 34 7.60 -4.20 14.37
N ILE A 35 6.61 -3.34 14.12
CA ILE A 35 6.14 -2.37 15.12
C ILE A 35 5.49 -3.10 16.31
N ALA A 36 4.65 -4.10 16.06
CA ALA A 36 4.02 -4.90 17.12
C ALA A 36 5.07 -5.64 17.96
N LEU A 37 6.07 -6.25 17.32
CA LEU A 37 7.19 -6.90 18.00
C LEU A 37 8.01 -5.91 18.83
N GLY A 38 8.28 -4.71 18.30
CA GLY A 38 8.95 -3.65 19.05
C GLY A 38 8.17 -3.19 20.27
N PHE A 39 6.84 -3.11 20.16
CA PHE A 39 5.95 -2.81 21.30
C PHE A 39 5.94 -3.93 22.34
N TYR A 40 5.93 -5.19 21.90
CA TYR A 40 5.97 -6.34 22.78
C TYR A 40 7.30 -6.43 23.54
N ALA A 41 8.43 -6.25 22.83
CA ALA A 41 9.77 -6.30 23.43
C ALA A 41 10.01 -5.20 24.46
N ASN A 42 9.38 -4.03 24.32
CA ASN A 42 9.49 -2.90 25.25
C ASN A 42 8.26 -2.76 26.16
N SER A 43 7.48 -3.83 26.33
CA SER A 43 6.21 -3.80 27.07
C SER A 43 6.35 -3.28 28.49
N ASP A 44 7.38 -3.71 29.23
CA ASP A 44 7.65 -3.27 30.61
C ASP A 44 7.82 -1.76 30.72
N ASP A 45 8.56 -1.14 29.78
CA ASP A 45 8.80 0.31 29.80
C ASP A 45 7.57 1.10 29.39
N VAL A 46 6.76 0.57 28.47
CA VAL A 46 5.49 1.18 28.09
C VAL A 46 4.49 1.12 29.26
N LEU A 47 4.42 0.00 29.97
CA LEU A 47 3.54 -0.18 31.13
C LEU A 47 3.92 0.73 32.30
N LYS A 48 5.23 0.94 32.54
CA LYS A 48 5.73 1.89 33.57
C LYS A 48 5.20 3.31 33.36
N GLN A 49 4.96 3.71 32.11
CA GLN A 49 4.46 5.06 31.84
C GLN A 49 2.98 5.27 32.18
N LYS A 50 2.20 4.21 32.46
CA LYS A 50 0.78 4.26 32.84
C LYS A 50 -0.09 5.09 31.90
N TRP A 51 0.11 4.88 30.61
CA TRP A 51 -0.60 5.65 29.59
C TRP A 51 -2.08 5.30 29.49
N PRO A 52 -2.93 6.28 29.19
CA PRO A 52 -4.33 6.00 28.89
C PRO A 52 -4.43 5.15 27.61
N PRO A 53 -5.48 4.31 27.47
CA PRO A 53 -5.72 3.46 26.29
C PRO A 53 -5.60 4.19 24.95
N VAL A 54 -6.12 5.43 24.91
CA VAL A 54 -6.09 6.29 23.71
C VAL A 54 -4.65 6.58 23.29
N MET A 55 -3.76 6.89 24.25
CA MET A 55 -2.38 7.24 23.96
C MET A 55 -1.57 6.01 23.49
N LEU A 56 -1.87 4.82 24.02
CA LEU A 56 -1.29 3.55 23.55
C LEU A 56 -1.64 3.32 22.08
N TRP A 57 -2.92 3.48 21.72
CA TRP A 57 -3.37 3.39 20.33
C TRP A 57 -2.72 4.44 19.44
N ILE A 58 -2.64 5.69 19.90
CA ILE A 58 -1.98 6.77 19.15
C ILE A 58 -0.53 6.43 18.89
N ARG A 59 0.25 5.93 19.86
CA ARG A 59 1.65 5.59 19.60
C ARG A 59 1.81 4.40 18.65
N LEU A 60 1.00 3.35 18.81
CA LEU A 60 1.04 2.19 17.94
C LEU A 60 0.69 2.59 16.49
N ALA A 61 -0.39 3.36 16.33
CA ALA A 61 -0.81 3.89 15.04
C ALA A 61 0.24 4.85 14.47
N SER A 62 0.72 5.83 15.25
CA SER A 62 1.68 6.84 14.79
C SER A 62 3.00 6.23 14.33
N ALA A 63 3.44 5.12 14.93
CA ALA A 63 4.62 4.40 14.44
C ALA A 63 4.39 3.88 13.01
N SER A 64 3.25 3.22 12.77
CA SER A 64 2.91 2.69 11.43
C SER A 64 2.67 3.82 10.41
N MET A 65 1.99 4.88 10.84
CA MET A 65 1.67 6.06 10.04
C MET A 65 2.92 6.88 9.70
N GLY A 66 3.87 7.02 10.63
CA GLY A 66 5.12 7.75 10.40
C GLY A 66 6.01 7.05 9.39
N VAL A 67 6.18 5.74 9.53
CA VAL A 67 6.94 4.92 8.58
C VAL A 67 6.31 4.99 7.18
N MET A 68 5.00 4.80 7.08
CA MET A 68 4.30 4.82 5.80
C MET A 68 4.21 6.23 5.18
N GLY A 69 3.89 7.24 5.98
CA GLY A 69 3.56 8.59 5.52
C GLY A 69 4.76 9.44 5.11
N MET A 70 5.99 9.06 5.49
CA MET A 70 7.19 9.83 5.18
C MET A 70 7.66 9.60 3.73
N LEU A 71 8.48 8.57 3.49
CA LEU A 71 9.00 8.26 2.14
C LEU A 71 8.43 6.95 1.58
N ILE A 72 8.06 5.99 2.43
CA ILE A 72 7.68 4.65 1.98
C ILE A 72 6.44 4.65 1.09
N LEU A 73 5.41 5.45 1.41
CA LEU A 73 4.22 5.53 0.56
C LEU A 73 4.53 6.08 -0.85
N PRO A 74 5.21 7.24 -1.02
CA PRO A 74 5.66 7.69 -2.33
C PRO A 74 6.49 6.64 -3.10
N PHE A 75 7.49 6.04 -2.44
CA PHE A 75 8.31 4.96 -3.02
C PHE A 75 7.44 3.80 -3.52
N TYR A 76 6.53 3.34 -2.66
CA TYR A 76 5.61 2.25 -2.97
C TYR A 76 4.74 2.61 -4.17
N VAL A 77 4.12 3.78 -4.19
CA VAL A 77 3.23 4.22 -5.29
C VAL A 77 3.97 4.29 -6.63
N ILE A 78 5.18 4.86 -6.64
CA ILE A 78 6.04 4.91 -7.84
C ILE A 78 6.37 3.49 -8.31
N PHE A 79 6.77 2.61 -7.39
CA PHE A 79 7.07 1.22 -7.69
C PHE A 79 5.87 0.48 -8.29
N MET A 80 4.66 0.72 -7.78
CA MET A 80 3.43 0.10 -8.29
C MET A 80 3.08 0.62 -9.69
N ALA A 81 3.19 1.93 -9.92
CA ALA A 81 2.96 2.53 -11.24
C ALA A 81 3.88 1.91 -12.30
N PHE A 82 5.18 1.85 -11.99
CA PHE A 82 6.16 1.22 -12.87
C PHE A 82 5.87 -0.27 -13.08
N SER A 83 5.69 -1.04 -12.00
CA SER A 83 5.63 -2.49 -12.09
C SER A 83 4.45 -3.02 -12.91
N VAL A 84 3.32 -2.31 -12.93
CA VAL A 84 2.14 -2.69 -13.73
C VAL A 84 2.40 -2.58 -15.24
N ASN A 85 3.16 -1.58 -15.68
CA ASN A 85 3.48 -1.37 -17.09
C ASN A 85 4.78 -2.08 -17.52
N ASN A 86 5.67 -2.33 -16.57
CA ASN A 86 6.95 -3.01 -16.82
C ASN A 86 6.75 -4.47 -17.29
N ILE A 87 5.63 -5.11 -16.98
CA ILE A 87 5.33 -6.46 -17.49
C ILE A 87 5.30 -6.46 -19.02
N GLU A 88 4.72 -5.44 -19.64
CA GLU A 88 4.62 -5.32 -21.09
C GLU A 88 5.91 -4.78 -21.72
N HIS A 89 6.60 -3.85 -21.06
CA HIS A 89 7.90 -3.36 -21.52
C HIS A 89 8.96 -4.46 -21.53
N LYS A 90 9.02 -5.28 -20.46
CA LYS A 90 10.03 -6.35 -20.33
C LYS A 90 9.82 -7.50 -21.30
N ASN A 91 8.57 -7.77 -21.70
CA ASN A 91 8.21 -8.89 -22.57
C ASN A 91 7.88 -8.45 -24.01
N ASP A 92 8.05 -7.17 -24.35
CA ASP A 92 7.69 -6.57 -25.64
C ASP A 92 6.24 -6.85 -26.10
N THR A 93 5.32 -7.04 -25.16
CA THR A 93 3.95 -7.49 -25.47
C THR A 93 2.97 -6.37 -25.80
N TRP A 94 3.39 -5.11 -25.79
CA TRP A 94 2.52 -3.97 -26.11
C TRP A 94 1.86 -4.08 -27.49
N LYS A 95 2.62 -4.49 -28.51
CA LYS A 95 2.09 -4.67 -29.87
C LYS A 95 1.05 -5.79 -29.93
N THR A 96 1.35 -6.92 -29.30
CA THR A 96 0.45 -8.07 -29.21
C THR A 96 -0.84 -7.72 -28.46
N LEU A 97 -0.73 -6.94 -27.38
CA LEU A 97 -1.86 -6.49 -26.58
C LEU A 97 -2.79 -5.56 -27.39
N PHE A 98 -2.22 -4.65 -28.20
CA PHE A 98 -3.00 -3.76 -29.06
C PHE A 98 -3.51 -4.41 -30.36
N ALA A 99 -3.02 -5.59 -30.72
CA ALA A 99 -3.55 -6.37 -31.83
C ALA A 99 -4.81 -7.16 -31.45
N GLN A 100 -5.10 -7.31 -30.14
CA GLN A 100 -6.33 -7.94 -29.68
C GLN A 100 -7.55 -7.09 -30.05
N PRO A 101 -8.72 -7.70 -30.28
CA PRO A 101 -9.97 -7.00 -30.58
C PRO A 101 -10.58 -6.36 -29.31
N LEU A 102 -9.74 -5.67 -28.54
CA LEU A 102 -10.11 -4.95 -27.31
C LEU A 102 -9.90 -3.46 -27.52
N ASN A 103 -10.80 -2.66 -26.93
CA ASN A 103 -10.65 -1.21 -26.93
C ASN A 103 -9.38 -0.80 -26.16
N LYS A 104 -8.52 0.01 -26.77
CA LYS A 104 -7.30 0.57 -26.16
C LYS A 104 -7.57 1.26 -24.83
N PHE A 105 -8.68 2.00 -24.73
CA PHE A 105 -9.07 2.65 -23.47
C PHE A 105 -9.35 1.64 -22.36
N SER A 106 -9.98 0.49 -22.68
CA SER A 106 -10.21 -0.57 -21.70
C SER A 106 -8.91 -1.18 -21.18
N ILE A 107 -7.88 -1.27 -22.04
CA ILE A 107 -6.57 -1.81 -21.66
C ILE A 107 -5.88 -0.85 -20.67
N TYR A 108 -5.79 0.44 -21.00
CA TYR A 108 -5.17 1.43 -20.12
C TYR A 108 -5.95 1.59 -18.80
N ALA A 109 -7.28 1.68 -18.87
CA ALA A 109 -8.11 1.79 -17.68
C ALA A 109 -8.00 0.56 -16.78
N ALA A 110 -7.93 -0.65 -17.35
CA ALA A 110 -7.74 -1.86 -16.57
C ALA A 110 -6.40 -1.89 -15.81
N LYS A 111 -5.30 -1.48 -16.47
CA LYS A 111 -3.98 -1.37 -15.83
C LYS A 111 -3.96 -0.36 -14.71
N TYR A 112 -4.50 0.83 -14.97
CA TYR A 112 -4.60 1.88 -13.98
C TYR A 112 -5.43 1.43 -12.77
N LEU A 113 -6.63 0.88 -12.99
CA LEU A 113 -7.49 0.37 -11.93
C LEU A 113 -6.82 -0.77 -11.16
N TYR A 114 -6.07 -1.63 -11.85
CA TYR A 114 -5.35 -2.72 -11.20
C TYR A 114 -4.31 -2.20 -10.20
N GLY A 115 -3.50 -1.20 -10.57
CA GLY A 115 -2.56 -0.61 -9.61
C GLY A 115 -3.27 0.15 -8.48
N VAL A 116 -4.39 0.82 -8.74
CA VAL A 116 -5.23 1.42 -7.68
C VAL A 116 -5.75 0.35 -6.71
N ILE A 117 -6.18 -0.81 -7.21
CA ILE A 117 -6.61 -1.94 -6.36
C ILE A 117 -5.45 -2.42 -5.48
N LEU A 118 -4.24 -2.56 -6.02
CA LEU A 118 -3.09 -2.97 -5.21
C LEU A 118 -2.71 -1.93 -4.14
N ILE A 119 -2.80 -0.65 -4.46
CA ILE A 119 -2.62 0.43 -3.47
C ILE A 119 -3.71 0.36 -2.39
N ALA A 120 -4.97 0.16 -2.78
CA ALA A 120 -6.09 0.01 -1.86
C ALA A 120 -5.89 -1.20 -0.93
N ILE A 121 -5.48 -2.36 -1.45
CA ILE A 121 -5.20 -3.57 -0.65
C ILE A 121 -4.16 -3.25 0.42
N SER A 122 -3.04 -2.65 0.03
CA SER A 122 -1.97 -2.29 0.99
C SER A 122 -2.48 -1.33 2.08
N LEU A 123 -3.17 -0.26 1.68
CA LEU A 123 -3.68 0.75 2.61
C LEU A 123 -4.87 0.27 3.47
N ILE A 124 -5.58 -0.78 3.08
CA ILE A 124 -6.61 -1.44 3.92
C ILE A 124 -5.96 -2.40 4.91
N LEU A 125 -4.89 -3.11 4.48
CA LEU A 125 -4.18 -4.03 5.35
C LEU A 125 -3.50 -3.31 6.52
N PHE A 126 -2.94 -2.12 6.32
CA PHE A 126 -2.33 -1.34 7.39
C PHE A 126 -3.25 -1.11 8.62
N PRO A 127 -4.41 -0.44 8.50
CA PRO A 127 -5.29 -0.21 9.65
C PRO A 127 -5.83 -1.52 10.23
N LEU A 128 -6.08 -2.53 9.40
CA LEU A 128 -6.55 -3.84 9.84
C LEU A 128 -5.48 -4.54 10.71
N LEU A 129 -4.23 -4.59 10.23
CA LEU A 129 -3.12 -5.19 10.96
C LEU A 129 -2.76 -4.40 12.20
N THR A 130 -2.75 -3.06 12.15
CA THR A 130 -2.53 -2.23 13.34
C THR A 130 -3.62 -2.49 14.40
N TYR A 131 -4.88 -2.63 13.99
CA TYR A 131 -5.97 -2.99 14.89
C TYR A 131 -5.76 -4.39 15.48
N LEU A 132 -5.49 -5.41 14.66
CA LEU A 132 -5.22 -6.77 15.11
C LEU A 132 -4.01 -6.85 16.07
N SER A 133 -2.94 -6.13 15.76
CA SER A 133 -1.75 -6.06 16.62
C SER A 133 -2.06 -5.49 17.99
N GLY A 134 -2.94 -4.48 18.09
CA GLY A 134 -3.37 -3.93 19.38
C GLY A 134 -4.11 -4.97 20.23
N PHE A 135 -5.04 -5.73 19.65
CA PHE A 135 -5.73 -6.82 20.37
C PHE A 135 -4.78 -7.96 20.75
N LEU A 136 -3.86 -8.31 19.86
CA LEU A 136 -2.85 -9.33 20.13
C LEU A 136 -1.97 -8.92 21.32
N LEU A 137 -1.53 -7.66 21.38
CA LEU A 137 -0.76 -7.12 22.49
C LEU A 137 -1.55 -7.13 23.81
N ASP A 138 -2.84 -6.80 23.76
CA ASP A 138 -3.76 -6.87 24.91
C ASP A 138 -3.86 -8.29 25.49
N LEU A 139 -3.87 -9.30 24.61
CA LEU A 139 -3.93 -10.70 25.00
C LEU A 139 -2.60 -11.23 25.55
N LEU A 140 -1.48 -10.82 24.95
CA LEU A 140 -0.15 -11.33 25.29
C LEU A 140 0.46 -10.68 26.52
N VAL A 141 0.11 -9.42 26.82
CA VAL A 141 0.70 -8.65 27.91
C VAL A 141 -0.38 -8.19 28.88
N THR A 142 -0.40 -8.82 30.06
CA THR A 142 -1.31 -8.45 31.15
C THR A 142 -1.01 -7.04 31.63
N GLY A 143 -1.92 -6.09 31.37
CA GLY A 143 -1.77 -4.68 31.80
C GLY A 143 -1.95 -3.68 30.67
N PHE A 144 -1.91 -4.12 29.41
CA PHE A 144 -2.44 -3.28 28.33
C PHE A 144 -3.97 -3.18 28.44
N LYS A 145 -4.48 -2.07 27.93
CA LYS A 145 -5.89 -1.68 27.99
C LYS A 145 -6.41 -1.32 26.59
N PHE A 146 -5.94 -2.01 25.56
CA PHE A 146 -6.34 -1.72 24.19
C PHE A 146 -7.83 -2.00 23.94
N GLY A 147 -8.43 -2.94 24.69
CA GLY A 147 -9.86 -3.25 24.63
C GLY A 147 -10.82 -2.16 25.13
N GLU A 148 -10.33 -1.15 25.88
CA GLU A 148 -11.21 -0.11 26.46
C GLU A 148 -11.64 0.96 25.45
N VAL A 149 -10.89 1.16 24.35
CA VAL A 149 -11.18 2.19 23.34
C VAL A 149 -10.91 1.67 21.93
N SER A 150 -11.80 2.00 20.97
CA SER A 150 -11.60 1.66 19.56
C SER A 150 -10.90 2.79 18.78
N PRO A 151 -9.74 2.54 18.13
CA PRO A 151 -9.04 3.53 17.30
C PRO A 151 -9.62 3.63 15.88
N ALA A 152 -10.68 2.87 15.57
CA ALA A 152 -11.09 2.60 14.20
C ALA A 152 -11.50 3.88 13.43
N ALA A 153 -12.10 4.87 14.11
CA ALA A 153 -12.46 6.15 13.49
C ALA A 153 -11.21 6.95 13.06
N MET A 154 -10.21 7.03 13.93
CA MET A 154 -8.94 7.72 13.66
C MET A 154 -8.18 7.06 12.51
N LEU A 155 -8.04 5.73 12.56
CA LEU A 155 -7.37 4.96 11.51
C LEU A 155 -8.08 5.15 10.16
N ARG A 156 -9.41 4.96 10.10
CA ARG A 156 -10.17 5.15 8.85
C ARG A 156 -9.98 6.54 8.27
N ALA A 157 -10.13 7.58 9.07
CA ALA A 157 -10.01 8.96 8.61
C ALA A 157 -8.63 9.25 8.00
N PHE A 158 -7.57 8.70 8.58
CA PHE A 158 -6.21 8.90 8.07
C PHE A 158 -5.92 8.10 6.79
N TYR A 159 -6.23 6.80 6.79
CA TYR A 159 -5.93 5.94 5.63
C TYR A 159 -6.76 6.29 4.40
N ILE A 160 -7.98 6.82 4.56
CA ILE A 160 -8.77 7.37 3.45
C ILE A 160 -8.06 8.58 2.83
N LYS A 161 -7.55 9.51 3.64
CA LYS A 161 -6.79 10.67 3.15
C LYS A 161 -5.53 10.22 2.41
N LEU A 162 -4.78 9.27 2.97
CA LEU A 162 -3.61 8.70 2.31
C LEU A 162 -3.95 8.00 0.99
N PHE A 163 -5.09 7.30 0.92
CA PHE A 163 -5.53 6.65 -0.30
C PHE A 163 -5.75 7.67 -1.43
N PHE A 164 -6.52 8.73 -1.16
CA PHE A 164 -6.73 9.77 -2.17
C PHE A 164 -5.45 10.52 -2.55
N ALA A 165 -4.56 10.81 -1.59
CA ALA A 165 -3.25 11.41 -1.88
C ALA A 165 -2.40 10.49 -2.77
N SER A 166 -2.37 9.19 -2.48
CA SER A 166 -1.61 8.21 -3.26
C SER A 166 -2.12 8.04 -4.69
N ILE A 167 -3.43 8.16 -4.92
CA ILE A 167 -4.02 8.13 -6.28
C ILE A 167 -3.49 9.28 -7.15
N GLY A 168 -3.34 10.48 -6.57
CA GLY A 168 -2.80 11.64 -7.30
C GLY A 168 -1.37 11.39 -7.79
N ILE A 169 -0.50 10.94 -6.88
CA ILE A 169 0.90 10.58 -7.20
C ILE A 169 0.91 9.43 -8.21
N TYR A 170 0.09 8.40 -7.98
CA TYR A 170 -0.01 7.23 -8.85
C TYR A 170 -0.39 7.60 -10.28
N SER A 171 -1.33 8.53 -10.46
CA SER A 171 -1.79 8.96 -11.78
C SER A 171 -0.65 9.53 -12.64
N ILE A 172 0.13 10.43 -12.06
CA ILE A 172 1.28 11.05 -12.74
C ILE A 172 2.33 9.98 -13.06
N GLN A 173 2.69 9.17 -12.06
CA GLN A 173 3.71 8.13 -12.22
C GLN A 173 3.30 7.05 -13.21
N PHE A 174 2.02 6.70 -13.25
CA PHE A 174 1.48 5.75 -14.20
C PHE A 174 1.64 6.27 -15.64
N MET A 175 1.33 7.54 -15.90
CA MET A 175 1.54 8.14 -17.23
C MET A 175 3.01 8.13 -17.63
N LEU A 176 3.93 8.48 -16.71
CA LEU A 176 5.37 8.45 -16.98
C LEU A 176 5.86 7.03 -17.29
N SER A 177 5.36 6.02 -16.56
CA SER A 177 5.74 4.62 -16.78
C SER A 177 5.21 4.01 -18.09
N LEU A 178 4.24 4.66 -18.75
CA LEU A 178 3.84 4.26 -20.11
C LEU A 178 4.87 4.74 -21.16
N LEU A 179 5.51 5.88 -20.91
CA LEU A 179 6.48 6.49 -21.83
C LEU A 179 7.86 5.85 -21.75
N TRP A 180 8.26 5.40 -20.56
CA TRP A 180 9.59 4.85 -20.31
C TRP A 180 9.54 3.44 -19.75
N SER A 181 10.35 2.55 -20.34
CA SER A 181 10.63 1.20 -19.81
C SER A 181 11.62 1.21 -18.65
N ASP A 182 12.38 2.29 -18.48
CA ASP A 182 13.38 2.43 -17.42
C ASP A 182 12.73 2.84 -16.10
N PHE A 183 12.96 2.07 -15.04
CA PHE A 183 12.49 2.41 -13.69
C PHE A 183 13.06 3.72 -13.16
N LEU A 184 14.34 3.98 -13.44
CA LEU A 184 15.09 5.10 -12.86
C LEU A 184 14.55 6.48 -13.28
N LYS A 185 13.98 6.61 -14.48
CA LYS A 185 13.51 7.91 -14.99
C LYS A 185 12.21 8.37 -14.32
N PRO A 186 11.10 7.59 -14.32
CA PRO A 186 9.91 7.92 -13.52
C PRO A 186 10.23 8.05 -12.03
N MET A 187 11.11 7.19 -11.51
CA MET A 187 11.50 7.21 -10.12
C MET A 187 12.21 8.51 -9.74
N GLY A 188 13.19 8.97 -10.53
CA GLY A 188 13.89 10.22 -10.27
C GLY A 188 12.96 11.44 -10.26
N VAL A 189 12.02 11.51 -11.21
CA VAL A 189 11.00 12.57 -11.25
C VAL A 189 10.07 12.50 -10.04
N GLY A 190 9.68 11.29 -9.63
CA GLY A 190 8.87 11.08 -8.44
C GLY A 190 9.57 11.54 -7.16
N PHE A 191 10.85 11.22 -7.00
CA PHE A 191 11.61 11.63 -5.82
C PHE A 191 11.76 13.13 -5.69
N VAL A 192 12.16 13.80 -6.78
CA VAL A 192 12.32 15.25 -6.79
C VAL A 192 10.98 15.95 -6.54
N GLY A 193 9.86 15.38 -6.98
CA GLY A 193 8.53 15.94 -6.72
C GLY A 193 8.00 15.70 -5.30
N THR A 194 8.61 14.79 -4.54
CA THR A 194 8.16 14.43 -3.18
C THR A 194 9.01 15.00 -2.05
N ILE A 195 10.25 15.42 -2.34
CA ILE A 195 11.18 16.10 -1.43
C ILE A 195 10.93 17.60 -1.53
#